data_AF-A0A2S4ZC32-F1
#
_entry.id   AF-A0A2S4ZC32-F1
#
_cell.length_a   1.000
_cell.length_b   1.000
_cell.length_c   1.000
_cell.angle_alpha   90.00
_cell.angle_beta   90.00
_cell.angle_gamma   90.00
#
_symmetry.space_group_name_H-M   'P 1'
#
loop_
_entity.id
_entity.type
_entity.pdbx_description
1 polymer ?
#
loop_
_entity_poly.entity_id
_entity_poly.type
_entity_poly.pdbx_seq_one_letter_code
_entity_poly.pdbx_strand_id
1 'polypeptide(L)'
;MRTNIFTRTLLATATTVALAAGSLAAAGTSFAAPATAHPAAATEAVTPQAVNNLGLNASEAKKVQRWLKTYWNYRNSIDGKLGTNSWKAFQRCLKKYWGYTGPIDGIVGKGTIKALQRLLKDSYGYRGPIDGIAGSGTKAAFKRFANAH
;
A
#
# COMPACT_ATOMS: atom_id res chain seq x y z
N MET A 1 5.98 26.27 -15.35
CA MET A 1 4.74 26.82 -14.79
C MET A 1 3.62 26.58 -15.78
N ARG A 2 2.55 25.89 -15.36
CA ARG A 2 1.25 25.90 -16.02
C ARG A 2 0.24 25.33 -15.03
N THR A 3 -0.28 26.24 -14.22
CA THR A 3 -1.47 26.09 -13.39
C THR A 3 -2.65 25.77 -14.29
N ASN A 4 -3.50 24.81 -13.90
CA ASN A 4 -4.87 24.76 -14.40
C ASN A 4 -5.81 24.48 -13.24
N ILE A 5 -6.88 25.26 -13.24
CA ILE A 5 -7.68 25.71 -12.12
C ILE A 5 -8.97 24.89 -12.08
N PHE A 6 -9.41 24.54 -10.88
CA PHE A 6 -10.71 23.93 -10.60
C PHE A 6 -11.85 24.84 -11.05
N THR A 7 -12.79 24.31 -11.83
CA THR A 7 -14.14 24.87 -11.92
C THR A 7 -15.10 23.83 -12.49
N ARG A 8 -16.16 23.49 -11.75
CA ARG A 8 -17.55 23.74 -12.17
C ARG A 8 -18.57 23.00 -11.29
N THR A 9 -19.18 23.82 -10.45
CA THR A 9 -20.51 23.78 -9.84
C THR A 9 -21.57 23.13 -10.73
N LEU A 10 -22.38 22.23 -10.16
CA LEU A 10 -23.71 21.91 -10.70
C LEU A 10 -24.75 22.10 -9.59
N LEU A 11 -25.56 23.14 -9.76
CA LEU A 11 -26.84 23.33 -9.08
C LEU A 11 -27.85 22.33 -9.66
N ALA A 12 -28.66 21.70 -8.81
CA ALA A 12 -29.92 21.08 -9.22
C ALA A 12 -31.01 21.53 -8.25
N THR A 13 -31.89 22.39 -8.76
CA THR A 13 -33.10 22.92 -8.12
C THR A 13 -34.34 22.28 -8.76
N ALA A 14 -35.40 22.23 -7.94
CA ALA A 14 -36.80 21.95 -8.27
C ALA A 14 -37.13 20.47 -8.58
N THR A 15 -38.27 19.91 -8.22
CA THR A 15 -39.63 20.45 -8.08
C THR A 15 -40.45 19.61 -7.09
N THR A 16 -41.32 20.29 -6.35
CA THR A 16 -42.40 19.72 -5.52
C THR A 16 -43.60 19.30 -6.38
N VAL A 17 -44.16 18.10 -6.16
CA VAL A 17 -45.54 17.75 -6.51
C VAL A 17 -46.17 16.96 -5.37
N ALA A 18 -47.42 17.31 -5.12
CA ALA A 18 -48.24 17.06 -3.96
C ALA A 18 -49.09 15.77 -4.06
N LEU A 19 -49.42 15.25 -2.86
CA LEU A 19 -50.70 14.70 -2.42
C LEU A 19 -51.49 13.74 -3.35
N ALA A 20 -51.54 12.47 -2.95
CA ALA A 20 -52.71 11.62 -3.12
C ALA A 20 -53.05 10.93 -1.79
N ALA A 21 -54.30 11.09 -1.37
CA ALA A 21 -54.90 10.56 -0.16
C ALA A 21 -55.09 9.04 -0.25
N GLY A 22 -54.96 8.34 0.88
CA GLY A 22 -55.28 6.92 0.99
C GLY A 22 -54.98 6.37 2.37
N SER A 23 -56.03 6.10 3.12
CA SER A 23 -56.11 5.61 4.49
C SER A 23 -55.26 4.36 4.80
N LEU A 24 -54.64 4.41 5.97
CA LEU A 24 -53.90 3.34 6.64
C LEU A 24 -54.88 2.24 7.11
N ALA A 25 -54.81 1.04 6.51
CA ALA A 25 -55.44 -0.16 7.07
C ALA A 25 -54.76 -1.45 6.59
N ALA A 26 -54.57 -2.34 7.56
CA ALA A 26 -54.34 -3.79 7.47
C ALA A 26 -52.95 -4.31 7.07
N ALA A 27 -52.44 -5.11 8.00
CA ALA A 27 -51.22 -5.91 7.93
C ALA A 27 -51.25 -6.95 6.80
N GLY A 28 -50.11 -7.13 6.14
CA GLY A 28 -49.87 -8.21 5.20
C GLY A 28 -48.36 -8.37 4.98
N THR A 29 -47.82 -9.52 5.36
CA THR A 29 -46.44 -9.91 5.11
C THR A 29 -46.19 -10.02 3.61
N SER A 30 -45.25 -9.25 3.05
CA SER A 30 -44.75 -9.46 1.69
C SER A 30 -43.34 -8.90 1.53
N PHE A 31 -42.51 -9.72 0.89
CA PHE A 31 -41.05 -9.61 0.78
C PHE A 31 -40.61 -8.35 0.02
N ALA A 32 -39.67 -7.59 0.58
CA ALA A 32 -38.92 -6.59 -0.17
C ALA A 32 -37.85 -7.28 -1.02
N ALA A 33 -37.88 -7.06 -2.32
CA ALA A 33 -36.81 -7.43 -3.25
C ALA A 33 -35.49 -6.75 -2.83
N PRO A 34 -34.33 -7.42 -2.96
CA PRO A 34 -33.07 -6.74 -2.74
C PRO A 34 -32.88 -5.75 -3.90
N ALA A 35 -33.04 -4.46 -3.61
CA ALA A 35 -32.38 -3.46 -4.43
C ALA A 35 -30.88 -3.76 -4.32
N THR A 36 -30.28 -4.23 -5.42
CA THR A 36 -28.83 -4.32 -5.56
C THR A 36 -28.25 -2.93 -5.35
N ALA A 37 -27.90 -2.64 -4.10
CA ALA A 37 -27.01 -1.56 -3.76
C ALA A 37 -25.68 -1.90 -4.42
N HIS A 38 -25.39 -1.26 -5.55
CA HIS A 38 -24.01 -1.11 -5.99
C HIS A 38 -23.26 -0.46 -4.83
N PRO A 39 -22.26 -1.11 -4.23
CA PRO A 39 -21.39 -0.43 -3.30
C PRO A 39 -20.70 0.68 -4.08
N ALA A 40 -20.94 1.90 -3.59
CA ALA A 40 -20.35 3.13 -4.02
C ALA A 40 -18.83 2.97 -4.25
N ALA A 41 -18.37 3.69 -5.27
CA ALA A 41 -16.96 3.93 -5.54
C ALA A 41 -16.17 4.13 -4.24
N ALA A 42 -15.05 3.41 -4.20
CA ALA A 42 -14.09 3.31 -3.11
C ALA A 42 -13.94 4.60 -2.29
N THR A 43 -14.46 4.58 -1.07
CA THR A 43 -13.71 5.16 0.04
C THR A 43 -12.48 4.28 0.23
N GLU A 44 -11.38 4.64 -0.45
CA GLU A 44 -10.05 4.17 -0.06
C GLU A 44 -9.84 4.63 1.38
N ALA A 45 -10.21 3.77 2.33
CA ALA A 45 -9.85 3.94 3.72
C ALA A 45 -8.35 4.21 3.70
N VAL A 46 -7.95 5.37 4.21
CA VAL A 46 -6.55 5.69 4.46
C VAL A 46 -6.06 4.65 5.47
N THR A 47 -5.58 3.52 4.95
CA THR A 47 -5.05 2.45 5.76
C THR A 47 -3.88 3.04 6.51
N PRO A 48 -3.82 2.90 7.85
CA PRO A 48 -2.67 3.36 8.61
C PRO A 48 -1.41 2.83 7.94
N GLN A 49 -0.50 3.75 7.62
CA GLN A 49 0.71 3.51 6.86
C GLN A 49 1.38 2.21 7.34
N ALA A 50 1.26 1.13 6.56
CA ALA A 50 1.66 -0.19 7.02
C ALA A 50 3.18 -0.24 7.17
N VAL A 51 3.65 -0.16 8.42
CA VAL A 51 5.07 -0.34 8.74
C VAL A 51 5.38 -1.82 8.61
N ASN A 52 6.34 -2.16 7.74
CA ASN A 52 6.83 -3.53 7.60
C ASN A 52 8.35 -3.54 7.66
N ASN A 53 8.90 -3.81 8.84
CA ASN A 53 10.33 -3.91 9.06
C ASN A 53 10.92 -5.27 8.69
N LEU A 54 10.11 -6.26 8.28
CA LEU A 54 10.55 -7.64 8.03
C LEU A 54 11.45 -8.23 9.15
N GLY A 55 11.12 -7.92 10.41
CA GLY A 55 11.85 -8.43 11.58
C GLY A 55 13.06 -7.61 12.00
N LEU A 56 13.37 -6.49 11.35
CA LEU A 56 14.38 -5.55 11.84
C LEU A 56 13.88 -4.80 13.08
N ASN A 57 14.79 -4.56 14.02
CA ASN A 57 14.55 -3.58 15.07
C ASN A 57 14.69 -2.14 14.52
N ALA A 58 14.34 -1.14 15.34
CA ALA A 58 14.37 0.26 14.92
C ALA A 58 15.76 0.73 14.48
N SER A 59 16.83 0.32 15.17
CA SER A 59 18.20 0.71 14.83
C SER A 59 18.65 0.14 13.49
N GLU A 60 18.32 -1.12 13.22
CA GLU A 60 18.58 -1.79 11.94
C GLU A 60 17.76 -1.17 10.80
N ALA A 61 16.48 -0.89 11.03
CA ALA A 61 15.63 -0.24 10.04
C ALA A 61 16.13 1.19 9.70
N LYS A 62 16.68 1.93 10.67
CA LYS A 62 17.31 3.23 10.41
C LYS A 62 18.51 3.13 9.48
N LYS A 63 19.30 2.06 9.56
CA LYS A 63 20.42 1.81 8.63
C LYS A 63 19.91 1.64 7.20
N VAL A 64 18.86 0.84 7.01
CA VAL A 64 18.18 0.70 5.70
C VAL A 64 17.67 2.05 5.20
N GLN A 65 17.03 2.85 6.06
CA GLN A 65 16.55 4.19 5.66
C GLN A 65 17.68 5.14 5.25
N ARG A 66 18.84 5.10 5.94
CA ARG A 66 20.02 5.87 5.54
C ARG A 66 20.52 5.45 4.16
N TRP A 67 20.66 4.15 3.93
CA TRP A 67 21.03 3.63 2.62
C TRP A 67 20.04 4.06 1.53
N LEU A 68 18.74 3.96 1.79
CA LEU A 68 17.71 4.44 0.86
C LEU A 68 17.77 5.95 0.62
N LYS A 69 18.14 6.73 1.63
CA LYS A 69 18.31 8.18 1.51
C LYS A 69 19.49 8.53 0.62
N THR A 70 20.61 7.85 0.81
CA THR A 70 21.83 8.05 0.02
C THR A 70 21.66 7.63 -1.44
N TYR A 71 21.07 6.46 -1.72
CA TYR A 71 21.13 5.87 -3.06
C TYR A 71 19.80 5.90 -3.82
N TRP A 72 18.67 6.07 -3.12
CA TRP A 72 17.34 5.84 -3.72
C TRP A 72 16.37 6.99 -3.51
N ASN A 73 16.86 8.19 -3.18
CA ASN A 73 16.08 9.41 -3.01
C ASN A 73 14.91 9.24 -2.01
N TYR A 74 15.19 8.57 -0.88
CA TYR A 74 14.26 8.54 0.26
C TYR A 74 14.33 9.87 1.01
N ARG A 75 13.19 10.57 1.08
CA ARG A 75 13.10 11.96 1.58
C ARG A 75 12.48 12.09 2.97
N ASN A 76 11.88 11.02 3.49
CA ASN A 76 11.23 11.02 4.80
C ASN A 76 12.26 10.90 5.94
N SER A 77 11.75 10.98 7.18
CA SER A 77 12.52 10.79 8.42
C SER A 77 13.21 9.43 8.50
N ILE A 78 14.34 9.41 9.20
CA ILE A 78 15.03 8.18 9.61
C ILE A 78 14.51 7.82 11.02
N ASP A 79 13.35 7.19 11.05
CA ASP A 79 12.59 6.88 12.27
C ASP A 79 12.64 5.40 12.67
N GLY A 80 13.25 4.54 11.86
CA GLY A 80 13.31 3.09 12.10
C GLY A 80 12.01 2.35 11.79
N LYS A 81 11.08 2.99 11.08
CA LYS A 81 9.83 2.40 10.62
C LYS A 81 9.86 2.35 9.09
N LEU A 82 10.06 1.16 8.53
CA LEU A 82 9.98 0.94 7.09
C LEU A 82 8.52 0.99 6.63
N GLY A 83 8.03 2.21 6.43
CA GLY A 83 6.70 2.47 5.89
C GLY A 83 6.69 2.57 4.36
N THR A 84 5.54 2.97 3.81
CA THR A 84 5.28 3.06 2.37
C THR A 84 6.39 3.76 1.59
N ASN A 85 6.87 4.92 2.04
CA ASN A 85 7.90 5.66 1.30
C ASN A 85 9.28 4.99 1.35
N SER A 86 9.60 4.27 2.44
CA SER A 86 10.81 3.46 2.52
C SER A 86 10.73 2.32 1.50
N TRP A 87 9.59 1.62 1.45
CA TRP A 87 9.38 0.53 0.49
C TRP A 87 9.29 1.00 -0.96
N LYS A 88 8.72 2.18 -1.25
CA LYS A 88 8.78 2.79 -2.59
C LYS A 88 10.23 3.04 -3.02
N ALA A 89 11.07 3.54 -2.12
CA ALA A 89 12.49 3.71 -2.40
C ALA A 89 13.19 2.37 -2.64
N PHE A 90 12.90 1.37 -1.82
CA PHE A 90 13.45 0.03 -1.96
C PHE A 90 13.00 -0.64 -3.26
N GLN A 91 11.73 -0.52 -3.64
CA GLN A 91 11.18 -1.06 -4.88
C GLN A 91 11.83 -0.43 -6.12
N ARG A 92 12.28 0.83 -6.08
CA ARG A 92 13.09 1.41 -7.17
C ARG A 92 14.40 0.65 -7.35
N CYS A 93 15.08 0.30 -6.25
CA CYS A 93 16.25 -0.58 -6.29
C CYS A 93 15.93 -1.94 -6.89
N LEU A 94 14.90 -2.58 -6.36
CA LEU A 94 14.49 -3.91 -6.78
C LEU A 94 14.08 -3.95 -8.26
N LYS A 95 13.46 -2.88 -8.75
CA LYS A 95 13.07 -2.75 -10.15
C LYS A 95 14.28 -2.54 -11.05
N LYS A 96 15.24 -1.72 -10.61
CA LYS A 96 16.45 -1.40 -11.37
C LYS A 96 17.40 -2.59 -11.50
N TYR A 97 17.56 -3.40 -10.44
CA TYR A 97 18.63 -4.41 -10.38
C TYR A 97 18.18 -5.85 -10.11
N TRP A 98 16.97 -6.07 -9.60
CA TRP A 98 16.58 -7.39 -9.05
C TRP A 98 15.31 -7.98 -9.68
N GLY A 99 14.91 -7.45 -10.84
CA GLY A 99 13.82 -7.96 -11.66
C GLY A 99 12.43 -7.79 -11.02
N TYR A 100 12.22 -6.73 -10.23
CA TYR A 100 10.87 -6.38 -9.77
C TYR A 100 10.09 -5.70 -10.90
N THR A 101 9.01 -6.34 -11.36
CA THR A 101 8.17 -5.84 -12.46
C THR A 101 6.93 -5.09 -11.99
N GLY A 102 6.60 -5.17 -10.69
CA GLY A 102 5.41 -4.55 -10.12
C GLY A 102 5.47 -3.01 -10.04
N PRO A 103 4.38 -2.40 -9.56
CA PRO A 103 4.30 -0.95 -9.33
C PRO A 103 5.16 -0.50 -8.15
N ILE A 104 5.53 0.78 -8.13
CA ILE A 104 6.23 1.43 -7.01
C ILE A 104 5.18 1.97 -6.03
N ASP A 105 4.49 1.07 -5.35
CA ASP A 105 3.36 1.35 -4.45
C ASP A 105 3.75 1.38 -2.96
N GLY A 106 4.93 0.86 -2.61
CA GLY A 106 5.40 0.71 -1.24
C GLY A 106 4.77 -0.47 -0.49
N ILE A 107 4.03 -1.34 -1.18
CA ILE A 107 3.42 -2.54 -0.61
C ILE A 107 4.44 -3.68 -0.68
N VAL A 108 4.63 -4.37 0.45
CA VAL A 108 5.55 -5.51 0.53
C VAL A 108 4.85 -6.79 0.09
N GLY A 109 4.51 -6.86 -1.19
CA GLY A 109 3.86 -8.01 -1.80
C GLY A 109 4.83 -9.11 -2.22
N LYS A 110 4.27 -10.23 -2.71
CA LYS A 110 5.04 -11.41 -3.19
C LYS A 110 6.12 -11.03 -4.20
N GLY A 111 5.82 -10.13 -5.14
CA GLY A 111 6.78 -9.66 -6.14
C GLY A 111 7.96 -8.90 -5.51
N THR A 112 7.69 -8.03 -4.54
CA THR A 112 8.73 -7.30 -3.79
C THR A 112 9.61 -8.25 -3.02
N ILE A 113 9.03 -9.24 -2.32
CA ILE A 113 9.81 -10.23 -1.58
C ILE A 113 10.67 -11.11 -2.50
N LYS A 114 10.15 -11.55 -3.66
CA LYS A 114 10.95 -12.33 -4.62
C LYS A 114 12.18 -11.55 -5.10
N ALA A 115 12.00 -10.27 -5.44
CA ALA A 115 13.11 -9.43 -5.87
C ALA A 115 14.10 -9.17 -4.71
N LEU A 116 13.59 -8.93 -3.49
CA LEU A 116 14.41 -8.81 -2.30
C LEU A 116 15.22 -10.10 -2.03
N GLN A 117 14.60 -11.27 -2.16
CA GLN A 117 15.29 -12.55 -1.99
C GLN A 117 16.43 -12.73 -3.01
N ARG A 118 16.29 -12.23 -4.25
CA ARG A 118 17.40 -12.24 -5.23
C ARG A 118 18.57 -11.36 -4.77
N LEU A 119 18.28 -10.13 -4.35
CA LEU A 119 19.27 -9.22 -3.74
C LEU A 119 20.00 -9.89 -2.58
N LEU A 120 19.23 -10.50 -1.67
CA LEU A 120 19.77 -11.12 -0.47
C LEU A 120 20.57 -12.41 -0.77
N LYS A 121 20.20 -13.12 -1.83
CA LYS A 121 20.89 -14.34 -2.27
C LYS A 121 22.24 -14.03 -2.89
N ASP A 122 22.31 -12.94 -3.62
CA ASP A 122 23.52 -12.48 -4.28
C ASP A 122 24.64 -12.12 -3.29
N SER A 123 24.32 -11.29 -2.28
CA SER A 123 25.38 -10.69 -1.44
C SER A 123 25.20 -10.86 0.08
N TYR A 124 24.06 -11.39 0.55
CA TYR A 124 23.73 -11.38 1.99
C TYR A 124 23.41 -12.77 2.55
N GLY A 125 23.89 -13.82 1.89
CA GLY A 125 23.87 -15.20 2.39
C GLY A 125 22.47 -15.81 2.51
N TYR A 126 21.49 -15.33 1.74
CA TYR A 126 20.19 -16.00 1.65
C TYR A 126 20.29 -17.27 0.80
N ARG A 127 20.13 -18.44 1.42
CA ARG A 127 20.26 -19.74 0.72
C ARG A 127 18.93 -20.37 0.31
N GLY A 128 17.81 -19.76 0.72
CA GLY A 128 16.46 -20.27 0.46
C GLY A 128 15.98 -20.10 -0.99
N PRO A 129 14.75 -20.58 -1.28
CA PRO A 129 14.12 -20.44 -2.59
C PRO A 129 13.63 -18.99 -2.83
N ILE A 130 13.41 -18.63 -4.09
CA ILE A 130 12.81 -17.34 -4.47
C ILE A 130 11.28 -17.51 -4.55
N ASP A 131 10.64 -17.69 -3.38
CA ASP A 131 9.21 -18.05 -3.24
C ASP A 131 8.30 -16.84 -2.96
N GLY A 132 8.87 -15.69 -2.59
CA GLY A 132 8.12 -14.49 -2.21
C GLY A 132 7.57 -14.53 -0.79
N ILE A 133 8.03 -15.45 0.04
CA ILE A 133 7.66 -15.57 1.45
C ILE A 133 8.81 -15.07 2.30
N ALA A 134 8.56 -14.04 3.12
CA ALA A 134 9.58 -13.49 4.01
C ALA A 134 9.74 -14.36 5.28
N GLY A 135 10.19 -15.60 5.10
CA GLY A 135 10.48 -16.53 6.19
C GLY A 135 11.71 -16.12 7.01
N SER A 136 12.07 -16.93 8.02
CA SER A 136 13.22 -16.69 8.91
C SER A 136 14.52 -16.45 8.15
N GLY A 137 14.79 -17.22 7.09
CA GLY A 137 15.98 -17.05 6.26
C GLY A 137 16.04 -15.70 5.54
N THR A 138 14.91 -15.23 4.99
CA THR A 138 14.84 -13.92 4.32
C THR A 138 15.01 -12.79 5.32
N LYS A 139 14.36 -12.87 6.49
CA LYS A 139 14.50 -11.88 7.56
C LYS A 139 15.93 -11.80 8.10
N ALA A 140 16.58 -12.95 8.31
CA ALA A 140 17.98 -13.01 8.77
C ALA A 140 18.95 -12.41 7.75
N ALA A 141 18.76 -12.69 6.45
CA ALA A 141 19.56 -12.08 5.40
C ALA A 141 19.29 -10.58 5.27
N PHE A 142 18.03 -10.14 5.42
CA PHE A 142 17.68 -8.71 5.42
C PHE A 142 18.30 -7.96 6.59
N LYS A 143 18.42 -8.60 7.76
CA LYS A 143 19.18 -8.08 8.90
C LYS A 143 20.67 -7.94 8.61
N ARG A 144 21.27 -8.87 7.87
CA ARG A 144 22.67 -8.72 7.41
C ARG A 144 22.81 -7.57 6.43
N PHE A 145 21.89 -7.44 5.48
CA PHE A 145 21.81 -6.27 4.60
C PHE A 145 21.76 -4.97 5.42
N ALA A 146 20.85 -4.88 6.38
CA ALA A 146 20.71 -3.70 7.22
C ALA A 146 21.99 -3.38 7.99
N ASN A 147 22.72 -4.38 8.47
CA ASN A 147 23.94 -4.18 9.25
C ASN A 147 25.20 -3.90 8.42
N ALA A 148 25.17 -4.17 7.12
CA ALA A 148 26.26 -3.85 6.19
C ALA A 148 26.24 -2.39 5.70
N HIS A 149 25.20 -1.62 6.07
CA HIS A 149 25.00 -0.21 5.70
C HIS A 149 24.72 0.64 6.95
#